data_AF-A0A444UXL0-F1
#
_entry.id   AF-A0A444UXL0-F1
#
_cell.length_a   1.000
_cell.length_b   1.000
_cell.length_c   1.000
_cell.angle_alpha   90.00
_cell.angle_beta   90.00
_cell.angle_gamma   90.00
#
_symmetry.space_group_name_H-M   'P 1'
#
loop_
_entity.id
_entity.type
_entity.pdbx_description
1 polymer ?
#
loop_
_entity_poly.entity_id
_entity_poly.type
_entity_poly.pdbx_seq_one_letter_code
_entity_poly.pdbx_strand_id
1 'polypeptide(L)'
;MIELYFLYQNAVLWGSQCLFSSAAHQRSAGDENNVDDSEDESGKTVTVRMLEMRASKLEEQVQDLTARYKKALADSDTVRRRTQKFVEDAKIFGIQSFCKDLVEVADMLAKSTDSVSEEELGDQNPTLKNLYDGLLLIQEQLHTVIGAGIGGTATAHFLRQHFGQDVEIHVYEKGKVGGRLATVTVNNQEYESGGSVIHSLNLHMQDFVKLLGLKYRKNFPRKTAVFNGEHFLLEETDWYLLDLFRLWWRYGISFIRLQMWVEEIMEKFMRIYKYQAHGYAFSTVDELLHSLGGSLFINMTRNSVSESLLELGVSQRFIDEVIAAVTRVNYGQSVSIPAFVGAVSLAGAQANLWAVEGGNKLVCSGLLKEAKANLIHAQVTSVSLVSVTPQKRGKVLPWSYTTEKEKGSAMYDIVIIATPLQEGMANITFENFEPPIPEVPGAYHHTVVSIVHGYLNCSYFGYPDPKLFPFTSILTTEAPALFFDSVGNVSPVNISKGFKKKQPQEAAIWKVFSPQPLERKDLKTLFKSYYSVQVTDWQAYPQYGSTKHLPSIVLHDNMYYLNSIEWAASAMEMSSVAAKNIALLAYHRWNRELEMIDQKEFIHKIKTEL
;
A
#
# COMPACT_ATOMS: atom_id res chain seq x y z
N MET A 1 23.79 -0.67 -1.22
CA MET A 1 23.79 0.77 -0.84
C MET A 1 22.46 1.30 -0.28
N ILE A 2 21.42 0.47 -0.25
CA ILE A 2 20.09 0.76 0.31
C ILE A 2 19.64 -0.39 1.25
N GLU A 3 20.27 -1.56 1.11
CA GLU A 3 20.20 -2.73 2.00
C GLU A 3 20.91 -2.54 3.36
N LEU A 4 21.38 -1.33 3.68
CA LEU A 4 22.20 -0.99 4.85
C LEU A 4 21.46 -1.09 6.21
N TYR A 5 20.15 -1.26 6.20
CA TYR A 5 19.30 -1.34 7.38
C TYR A 5 19.55 -2.59 8.24
N PHE A 6 19.89 -3.74 7.65
CA PHE A 6 19.64 -5.02 8.34
C PHE A 6 20.75 -5.55 9.26
N LEU A 7 21.94 -4.95 9.33
CA LEU A 7 23.03 -5.50 10.16
C LEU A 7 23.50 -4.62 11.33
N TYR A 8 23.17 -3.32 11.37
CA TYR A 8 23.47 -2.54 12.58
C TYR A 8 22.57 -2.97 13.75
N GLN A 9 21.29 -3.28 13.48
CA GLN A 9 20.37 -3.89 14.45
C GLN A 9 20.88 -5.28 14.93
N ASN A 10 21.44 -6.11 14.04
CA ASN A 10 21.99 -7.41 14.43
C ASN A 10 23.31 -7.30 15.21
N ALA A 11 24.17 -6.32 14.92
CA ALA A 11 25.41 -6.09 15.66
C ALA A 11 25.16 -5.54 17.08
N VAL A 12 24.13 -4.69 17.25
CA VAL A 12 23.75 -4.16 18.58
C VAL A 12 23.01 -5.22 19.41
N LEU A 13 22.20 -6.10 18.79
CA LEU A 13 21.53 -7.20 19.50
C LEU A 13 22.48 -8.35 19.89
N TRP A 14 23.52 -8.63 19.08
CA TRP A 14 24.57 -9.59 19.46
C TRP A 14 25.44 -9.11 20.64
N GLY A 15 25.57 -7.79 20.83
CA GLY A 15 26.28 -7.22 21.99
C GLY A 15 25.55 -7.38 23.32
N SER A 16 24.23 -7.61 23.30
CA SER A 16 23.40 -7.70 24.51
C SER A 16 22.97 -9.12 24.90
N GLN A 17 23.19 -10.12 24.04
CA GLN A 17 22.88 -11.54 24.36
C GLN A 17 24.07 -12.35 24.89
N CYS A 18 25.27 -11.77 24.98
CA CYS A 18 26.47 -12.47 25.45
C CYS A 18 26.70 -12.40 26.98
N LEU A 19 25.74 -11.92 27.78
CA LEU A 19 25.89 -11.74 29.24
C LEU A 19 24.94 -12.54 30.13
N PHE A 20 24.09 -13.42 29.58
CA PHE A 20 23.25 -14.30 30.40
C PHE A 20 23.12 -15.70 29.80
N SER A 21 24.15 -16.53 29.94
CA SER A 21 23.99 -17.99 30.10
C SER A 21 25.33 -18.64 30.41
N SER A 22 25.65 -18.76 31.69
CA SER A 22 26.67 -19.73 32.13
C SER A 22 26.43 -20.07 33.61
N ALA A 23 25.52 -21.01 33.85
CA ALA A 23 25.44 -21.80 35.08
C ALA A 23 24.39 -22.91 34.93
N ALA A 24 24.83 -24.18 34.91
CA ALA A 24 24.36 -25.24 35.83
C ALA A 24 24.69 -26.67 35.34
N HIS A 25 25.57 -27.32 36.12
CA HIS A 25 25.65 -28.74 36.54
C HIS A 25 25.58 -29.90 35.52
N GLN A 26 26.66 -30.69 35.35
CA GLN A 26 27.31 -31.69 36.24
C GLN A 26 26.64 -33.08 36.26
N ARG A 27 27.41 -34.04 35.67
CA ARG A 27 27.76 -35.40 36.13
C ARG A 27 26.66 -36.38 36.55
N SER A 28 26.67 -37.54 35.88
CA SER A 28 26.81 -38.82 36.59
C SER A 28 27.62 -39.80 35.71
N ALA A 29 28.49 -40.56 36.38
CA ALA A 29 29.41 -41.55 35.82
C ALA A 29 29.15 -42.91 36.51
N GLY A 30 29.58 -44.00 35.85
CA GLY A 30 29.57 -45.38 36.34
C GLY A 30 28.89 -46.31 35.33
N ASP A 31 29.40 -47.48 34.97
CA ASP A 31 30.54 -48.23 35.49
C ASP A 31 30.92 -49.35 34.49
N GLU A 32 32.10 -49.92 34.72
CA GLU A 32 32.92 -50.82 33.89
C GLU A 32 32.29 -52.14 33.41
N ASN A 33 32.79 -52.69 32.29
CA ASN A 33 33.50 -53.98 32.26
C ASN A 33 33.91 -54.42 30.83
N ASN A 34 35.23 -54.55 30.62
CA ASN A 34 35.86 -55.37 29.59
C ASN A 34 35.96 -56.81 30.12
N VAL A 35 35.63 -57.84 29.33
CA VAL A 35 36.41 -59.11 29.24
C VAL A 35 36.07 -59.84 27.92
N ASP A 36 37.15 -60.18 27.22
CA ASP A 36 37.46 -61.23 26.23
C ASP A 36 36.45 -61.74 25.17
N ASP A 37 36.98 -61.67 23.94
CA ASP A 37 36.69 -62.57 22.83
C ASP A 37 37.05 -64.03 23.17
N SER A 38 36.07 -64.92 23.10
CA SER A 38 36.28 -66.29 22.60
C SER A 38 34.99 -66.83 21.97
N GLU A 39 35.19 -67.58 20.89
CA GLU A 39 34.22 -67.98 19.87
C GLU A 39 33.10 -68.90 20.41
N ASP A 40 31.83 -68.55 20.14
CA ASP A 40 30.73 -69.53 20.07
C ASP A 40 29.61 -69.03 19.12
N GLU A 41 29.69 -69.41 17.83
CA GLU A 41 28.76 -69.00 16.77
C GLU A 41 27.33 -69.55 16.94
N SER A 42 27.14 -70.56 17.79
CA SER A 42 25.85 -71.25 17.98
C SER A 42 24.84 -70.42 18.79
N GLY A 43 25.29 -69.77 19.87
CA GLY A 43 24.43 -69.00 20.78
C GLY A 43 23.92 -67.67 20.21
N LYS A 44 24.76 -66.96 19.44
CA LYS A 44 24.41 -65.68 18.80
C LYS A 44 23.31 -65.84 17.76
N THR A 45 23.28 -66.95 17.03
CA THR A 45 22.26 -67.22 16.00
C THR A 45 20.86 -67.37 16.61
N VAL A 46 20.75 -67.94 17.81
CA VAL A 46 19.47 -68.14 18.51
C VAL A 46 18.94 -66.81 19.08
N THR A 47 19.81 -65.98 19.68
CA THR A 47 19.42 -64.65 20.18
C THR A 47 19.07 -63.69 19.05
N VAL A 48 19.82 -63.70 17.94
CA VAL A 48 19.52 -62.89 16.75
C VAL A 48 18.15 -63.27 16.17
N ARG A 49 17.85 -64.56 15.98
CA ARG A 49 16.52 -65.02 15.53
C ARG A 49 15.38 -64.61 16.46
N MET A 50 15.61 -64.63 17.77
CA MET A 50 14.60 -64.24 18.76
C MET A 50 14.33 -62.73 18.73
N LEU A 51 15.38 -61.92 18.49
CA LEU A 51 15.28 -60.48 18.30
C LEU A 51 14.61 -60.13 16.96
N GLU A 52 14.92 -60.85 15.87
CA GLU A 52 14.27 -60.69 14.57
C GLU A 52 12.76 -61.00 14.64
N MET A 53 12.36 -62.08 15.33
CA MET A 53 10.93 -62.36 15.56
C MET A 53 10.24 -61.29 16.38
N ARG A 54 10.91 -60.72 17.41
CA ARG A 54 10.34 -59.62 18.19
C ARG A 54 10.23 -58.33 17.39
N ALA A 55 11.24 -58.03 16.56
CA ALA A 55 11.23 -56.88 15.67
C ALA A 55 10.09 -56.99 14.65
N SER A 56 9.93 -58.15 14.02
CA SER A 56 8.83 -58.41 13.08
C SER A 56 7.45 -58.28 13.75
N LYS A 57 7.29 -58.81 14.97
CA LYS A 57 6.04 -58.68 15.73
C LYS A 57 5.75 -57.24 16.16
N LEU A 58 6.78 -56.47 16.52
CA LEU A 58 6.66 -55.05 16.85
C LEU A 58 6.29 -54.22 15.62
N GLU A 59 6.88 -54.52 14.46
CA GLU A 59 6.53 -53.87 13.19
C GLU A 59 5.07 -54.12 12.81
N GLU A 60 4.59 -55.36 12.97
CA GLU A 60 3.19 -55.71 12.72
C GLU A 60 2.23 -54.96 13.67
N GLN A 61 2.58 -54.86 14.95
CA GLN A 61 1.80 -54.08 15.93
C GLN A 61 1.79 -52.58 15.61
N VAL A 62 2.92 -52.02 15.17
CA VAL A 62 3.00 -50.61 14.73
C VAL A 62 2.15 -50.39 13.49
N GLN A 63 2.14 -51.32 12.54
CA GLN A 63 1.28 -51.23 11.35
C GLN A 63 -0.21 -51.29 11.71
N ASP A 64 -0.64 -52.22 12.57
CA ASP A 64 -2.03 -52.32 13.03
C ASP A 64 -2.46 -51.06 13.81
N LEU A 65 -1.63 -50.57 14.73
CA LEU A 65 -1.90 -49.32 15.46
C LEU A 65 -1.98 -48.12 14.52
N THR A 66 -1.10 -48.03 13.53
CA THR A 66 -1.12 -46.94 12.54
C THR A 66 -2.39 -46.98 11.69
N ALA A 67 -2.85 -48.17 11.29
CA ALA A 67 -4.10 -48.35 10.55
C ALA A 67 -5.32 -47.93 11.37
N ARG A 68 -5.39 -48.36 12.65
CA ARG A 68 -6.46 -47.98 13.57
C ARG A 68 -6.47 -46.48 13.85
N TYR A 69 -5.30 -45.87 14.03
CA TYR A 69 -5.16 -44.43 14.22
C TYR A 69 -5.67 -43.65 13.00
N LYS A 70 -5.25 -44.03 11.78
CA LYS A 70 -5.72 -43.39 10.55
C LYS A 70 -7.24 -43.50 10.38
N LYS A 71 -7.82 -44.66 10.72
CA LYS A 71 -9.28 -44.86 10.68
C LYS A 71 -10.01 -43.98 11.70
N ALA A 72 -9.54 -43.95 12.95
CA ALA A 72 -10.12 -43.10 13.99
C ALA A 72 -10.04 -41.60 13.62
N LEU A 73 -8.96 -41.18 12.95
CA LEU A 73 -8.77 -39.81 12.48
C LEU A 73 -9.76 -39.47 11.35
N ALA A 74 -9.99 -40.40 10.41
CA ALA A 74 -10.98 -40.24 9.34
C ALA A 74 -12.43 -40.22 9.87
N ASP A 75 -12.75 -41.07 10.84
CA ASP A 75 -14.06 -41.09 11.50
C ASP A 75 -14.30 -39.79 12.28
N SER A 76 -13.29 -39.31 13.00
CA SER A 76 -13.31 -38.02 13.71
C SER A 76 -13.53 -36.85 12.75
N ASP A 77 -12.83 -36.80 11.61
CA ASP A 77 -13.02 -35.77 10.59
C ASP A 77 -14.40 -35.84 9.94
N THR A 78 -14.95 -37.04 9.76
CA THR A 78 -16.30 -37.24 9.22
C THR A 78 -17.36 -36.72 10.18
N VAL A 79 -17.22 -37.01 11.48
CA VAL A 79 -18.08 -36.47 12.53
C VAL A 79 -17.94 -34.95 12.61
N ARG A 80 -16.72 -34.42 12.59
CA ARG A 80 -16.46 -32.97 12.61
C ARG A 80 -17.14 -32.25 11.44
N ARG A 81 -17.02 -32.78 10.21
CA ARG A 81 -17.69 -32.22 9.02
C ARG A 81 -19.20 -32.26 9.13
N ARG A 82 -19.78 -33.35 9.64
CA ARG A 82 -21.25 -33.45 9.86
C ARG A 82 -21.72 -32.45 10.91
N THR A 83 -21.01 -32.33 12.02
CA THR A 83 -21.36 -31.37 13.08
C THR A 83 -21.23 -29.93 12.60
N GLN A 84 -20.18 -29.60 11.82
CA GLN A 84 -20.05 -28.28 11.20
C GLN A 84 -21.23 -27.97 10.27
N LYS A 85 -21.62 -28.93 9.43
CA LYS A 85 -22.78 -28.77 8.55
C LYS A 85 -24.08 -28.57 9.32
N PHE A 86 -24.34 -29.34 10.37
CA PHE A 86 -25.53 -29.13 11.21
C PHE A 86 -25.54 -27.78 11.91
N VAL A 87 -24.38 -27.29 12.35
CA VAL A 87 -24.25 -25.95 12.95
C VAL A 87 -24.47 -24.85 11.91
N GLU A 88 -23.96 -25.01 10.69
CA GLU A 88 -24.21 -24.09 9.58
C GLU A 88 -25.68 -24.06 9.17
N ASP A 89 -26.30 -25.23 8.99
CA ASP A 89 -27.72 -25.35 8.65
C ASP A 89 -28.59 -24.73 9.77
N ALA A 90 -28.29 -25.03 11.04
CA ALA A 90 -29.02 -24.45 12.18
C ALA A 90 -28.86 -22.92 12.27
N LYS A 91 -27.70 -22.36 11.91
CA LYS A 91 -27.50 -20.91 11.82
C LYS A 91 -28.37 -20.29 10.72
N ILE A 92 -28.45 -20.92 9.55
CA ILE A 92 -29.26 -20.43 8.42
C ILE A 92 -30.75 -20.46 8.79
N PHE A 93 -31.25 -21.58 9.33
CA PHE A 93 -32.67 -21.71 9.68
C PHE A 93 -33.07 -20.87 10.89
N GLY A 94 -32.19 -20.72 11.88
CA GLY A 94 -32.48 -19.90 13.06
C GLY A 94 -32.57 -18.39 12.76
N ILE A 95 -31.86 -17.92 11.73
CA ILE A 95 -31.86 -16.50 11.34
C ILE A 95 -32.98 -16.20 10.32
N GLN A 96 -33.46 -17.20 9.57
CA GLN A 96 -34.45 -16.99 8.51
C GLN A 96 -35.79 -16.42 8.99
N SER A 97 -36.35 -16.94 10.10
CA SER A 97 -37.60 -16.39 10.66
C SER A 97 -37.39 -14.98 11.17
N PHE A 98 -36.27 -14.72 11.84
CA PHE A 98 -35.91 -13.39 12.34
C PHE A 98 -35.74 -12.37 11.20
N CYS A 99 -35.06 -12.73 10.10
CA CYS A 99 -34.91 -11.88 8.93
C CYS A 99 -36.25 -11.62 8.23
N LYS A 100 -37.13 -12.62 8.15
CA LYS A 100 -38.46 -12.43 7.58
C LYS A 100 -39.29 -11.45 8.43
N ASP A 101 -39.29 -11.64 9.74
CA ASP A 101 -39.99 -10.75 10.68
C ASP A 101 -39.41 -9.32 10.63
N LEU A 102 -38.09 -9.19 10.51
CA LEU A 102 -37.41 -7.89 10.40
C LEU A 102 -37.74 -7.17 9.08
N VAL A 103 -37.84 -7.90 7.96
CA VAL A 103 -38.23 -7.34 6.65
C VAL A 103 -39.68 -6.87 6.67
N GLU A 104 -40.59 -7.64 7.28
CA GLU A 104 -41.99 -7.23 7.44
C GLU A 104 -42.11 -5.96 8.31
N VAL A 105 -41.33 -5.86 9.40
CA VAL A 105 -41.25 -4.65 10.23
C VAL A 105 -40.67 -3.47 9.44
N ALA A 106 -39.61 -3.67 8.66
CA ALA A 106 -39.01 -2.62 7.83
C ALA A 106 -39.99 -2.09 6.77
N ASP A 107 -40.74 -2.98 6.09
CA ASP A 107 -41.75 -2.58 5.10
C ASP A 107 -42.93 -1.83 5.75
N MET A 108 -43.35 -2.22 6.96
CA MET A 108 -44.35 -1.48 7.73
C MET A 108 -43.84 -0.09 8.14
N LEU A 109 -42.58 0.04 8.56
CA LEU A 109 -41.98 1.31 8.95
C LEU A 109 -41.81 2.25 7.75
N ALA A 110 -41.38 1.74 6.59
CA ALA A 110 -41.25 2.52 5.35
C ALA A 110 -42.61 3.07 4.87
N LYS A 111 -43.65 2.22 4.84
CA LYS A 111 -45.02 2.67 4.54
C LYS A 111 -45.56 3.67 5.55
N SER A 112 -45.18 3.51 6.83
CA SER A 112 -45.62 4.43 7.89
C SER A 112 -44.97 5.81 7.74
N THR A 113 -43.69 5.88 7.35
CA THR A 113 -43.04 7.17 7.05
C THR A 113 -43.66 7.90 5.88
N ASP A 114 -44.07 7.19 4.82
CA ASP A 114 -44.71 7.80 3.63
C ASP A 114 -46.13 8.32 3.93
N SER A 115 -46.74 7.88 5.03
CA SER A 115 -48.11 8.23 5.43
C SER A 115 -48.22 9.49 6.29
N VAL A 116 -47.11 10.03 6.80
CA VAL A 116 -47.10 11.24 7.64
C VAL A 116 -47.03 12.48 6.75
N SER A 117 -48.01 13.39 6.88
CA SER A 117 -48.07 14.62 6.09
C SER A 117 -47.18 15.73 6.67
N GLU A 118 -46.56 16.55 5.82
CA GLU A 118 -45.63 17.60 6.24
C GLU A 118 -46.26 18.69 7.14
N GLU A 119 -47.59 18.86 7.08
CA GLU A 119 -48.33 19.79 7.95
C GLU A 119 -48.31 19.38 9.43
N GLU A 120 -48.16 18.08 9.73
CA GLU A 120 -48.15 17.53 11.10
C GLU A 120 -46.74 17.53 11.73
N LEU A 121 -45.69 17.78 10.94
CA LEU A 121 -44.27 17.75 11.32
C LEU A 121 -43.69 19.13 11.71
N GLY A 122 -44.55 20.15 11.87
CA GLY A 122 -44.14 21.48 12.34
C GLY A 122 -43.53 21.48 13.75
N ASP A 123 -42.90 22.59 14.15
CA ASP A 123 -42.20 22.77 15.45
C ASP A 123 -43.06 22.56 16.70
N GLN A 124 -44.34 22.23 16.54
CA GLN A 124 -45.27 21.92 17.63
C GLN A 124 -44.99 20.57 18.30
N ASN A 125 -44.28 19.63 17.66
CA ASN A 125 -43.97 18.33 18.29
C ASN A 125 -42.53 17.82 18.02
N PRO A 126 -41.55 18.25 18.85
CA PRO A 126 -40.14 17.87 18.70
C PRO A 126 -39.91 16.35 18.80
N THR A 127 -40.74 15.64 19.56
CA THR A 127 -40.63 14.18 19.73
C THR A 127 -41.03 13.43 18.46
N LEU A 128 -42.09 13.87 17.79
CA LEU A 128 -42.54 13.28 16.52
C LEU A 128 -41.50 13.53 15.41
N LYS A 129 -40.94 14.73 15.36
CA LYS A 129 -39.84 15.10 14.46
C LYS A 129 -38.59 14.26 14.68
N ASN A 130 -38.17 14.05 15.93
CA ASN A 130 -37.03 13.18 16.25
C ASN A 130 -37.28 11.71 15.87
N LEU A 131 -38.51 11.21 16.03
CA LEU A 131 -38.89 9.84 15.64
C LEU A 131 -38.89 9.68 14.11
N TYR A 132 -39.45 10.65 13.38
CA TYR A 132 -39.45 10.70 11.93
C TYR A 132 -38.04 10.83 11.34
N ASP A 133 -37.21 11.70 11.92
CA ASP A 133 -35.79 11.81 11.58
C ASP A 133 -35.06 10.48 11.82
N GLY A 134 -35.36 9.79 12.93
CA GLY A 134 -34.82 8.47 13.24
C GLY A 134 -35.23 7.38 12.24
N LEU A 135 -36.44 7.46 11.69
CA LEU A 135 -36.94 6.55 10.66
C LEU A 135 -36.39 6.86 9.26
N LEU A 136 -36.13 8.14 8.94
CA LEU A 136 -35.47 8.55 7.69
C LEU A 136 -34.04 8.01 7.57
N LEU A 137 -33.35 7.77 8.70
CA LEU A 137 -32.03 7.13 8.72
C LEU A 137 -32.06 5.66 8.22
N ILE A 138 -33.24 5.07 8.08
CA ILE A 138 -33.47 3.70 7.57
C ILE A 138 -33.58 3.70 6.02
N GLN A 139 -33.50 4.86 5.35
CA GLN A 139 -33.43 4.90 3.87
C GLN A 139 -32.09 4.33 3.36
N GLU A 140 -32.12 3.73 2.16
CA GLU A 140 -30.94 3.19 1.47
C GLU A 140 -29.83 4.23 1.40
N GLN A 141 -28.70 3.95 2.05
CA GLN A 141 -27.54 4.84 2.10
C GLN A 141 -26.73 4.63 0.83
N LEU A 142 -26.63 5.68 0.01
CA LEU A 142 -26.02 5.59 -1.30
C LEU A 142 -24.76 6.46 -1.32
N HIS A 143 -23.58 5.84 -1.40
CA HIS A 143 -22.29 6.53 -1.41
C HIS A 143 -21.60 6.40 -2.77
N THR A 144 -20.84 7.42 -3.14
CA THR A 144 -20.04 7.39 -4.38
C THR A 144 -18.57 7.69 -4.16
N VAL A 145 -17.74 7.00 -4.93
CA VAL A 145 -16.31 7.24 -5.03
C VAL A 145 -15.93 7.50 -6.49
N ILE A 146 -15.34 8.65 -6.77
CA ILE A 146 -14.91 9.05 -8.12
C ILE A 146 -13.43 8.74 -8.28
N GLY A 147 -13.11 7.69 -9.03
CA GLY A 147 -11.77 7.17 -9.30
C GLY A 147 -11.53 5.82 -8.63
N ALA A 148 -11.16 4.81 -9.42
CA ALA A 148 -10.88 3.44 -8.97
C ALA A 148 -9.37 3.14 -8.89
N GLY A 149 -8.56 4.13 -8.49
CA GLY A 149 -7.19 3.90 -8.03
C GLY A 149 -7.14 3.29 -6.62
N ILE A 150 -5.94 3.04 -6.10
CA ILE A 150 -5.78 2.44 -4.76
C ILE A 150 -6.55 3.19 -3.66
N GLY A 151 -6.46 4.53 -3.65
CA GLY A 151 -7.21 5.37 -2.70
C GLY A 151 -8.72 5.14 -2.80
N GLY A 152 -9.32 5.28 -3.98
CA GLY A 152 -10.77 5.13 -4.15
C GLY A 152 -11.27 3.70 -3.88
N THR A 153 -10.55 2.68 -4.34
CA THR A 153 -10.91 1.28 -4.05
C THR A 153 -10.76 0.92 -2.57
N ALA A 154 -9.77 1.47 -1.87
CA ALA A 154 -9.62 1.33 -0.43
C ALA A 154 -10.73 2.08 0.31
N THR A 155 -11.16 3.26 -0.17
CA THR A 155 -12.28 3.99 0.42
C THR A 155 -13.56 3.19 0.31
N ALA A 156 -13.87 2.61 -0.86
CA ALA A 156 -15.05 1.74 -1.03
C ALA A 156 -15.03 0.57 -0.03
N HIS A 157 -13.86 -0.07 0.14
CA HIS A 157 -13.68 -1.13 1.13
C HIS A 157 -13.92 -0.64 2.57
N PHE A 158 -13.34 0.48 2.97
CA PHE A 158 -13.50 1.01 4.33
C PHE A 158 -14.90 1.57 4.61
N LEU A 159 -15.56 2.16 3.62
CA LEU A 159 -16.98 2.56 3.73
C LEU A 159 -17.84 1.32 4.02
N ARG A 160 -17.64 0.23 3.27
CA ARG A 160 -18.33 -1.05 3.52
C ARG A 160 -18.08 -1.58 4.93
N GLN A 161 -16.85 -1.47 5.45
CA GLN A 161 -16.51 -1.90 6.80
C GLN A 161 -17.24 -1.10 7.89
N HIS A 162 -17.39 0.22 7.71
CA HIS A 162 -17.97 1.10 8.73
C HIS A 162 -19.49 1.21 8.66
N PHE A 163 -20.05 1.32 7.45
CA PHE A 163 -21.49 1.50 7.24
C PHE A 163 -22.27 0.18 7.11
N GLY A 164 -21.59 -0.96 7.08
CA GLY A 164 -22.23 -2.28 7.07
C GLY A 164 -22.67 -2.75 5.67
N GLN A 165 -23.54 -3.76 5.61
CA GLN A 165 -23.92 -4.40 4.35
C GLN A 165 -25.00 -3.63 3.57
N ASP A 166 -25.71 -2.72 4.23
CA ASP A 166 -26.88 -2.04 3.67
C ASP A 166 -26.52 -0.79 2.85
N VAL A 167 -25.29 -0.28 2.99
CA VAL A 167 -24.82 0.82 2.14
C VAL A 167 -24.65 0.35 0.69
N GLU A 168 -25.17 1.12 -0.26
CA GLU A 168 -24.87 0.94 -1.67
C GLU A 168 -23.68 1.84 -2.04
N ILE A 169 -22.67 1.26 -2.69
CA ILE A 169 -21.42 1.97 -3.00
C ILE A 169 -21.20 1.93 -4.50
N HIS A 170 -21.24 3.09 -5.15
CA HIS A 170 -20.93 3.23 -6.55
C HIS A 170 -19.50 3.76 -6.71
N VAL A 171 -18.74 3.19 -7.64
CA VAL A 171 -17.38 3.65 -7.96
C VAL A 171 -17.32 4.01 -9.43
N TYR A 172 -17.03 5.26 -9.74
CA TYR A 172 -16.92 5.76 -11.10
C TYR A 172 -15.49 5.74 -11.57
N GLU A 173 -15.23 5.10 -12.71
CA GLU A 173 -13.89 5.02 -13.29
C GLU A 173 -13.95 5.26 -14.81
N LYS A 174 -13.24 6.29 -15.27
CA LYS A 174 -13.18 6.65 -16.70
C LYS A 174 -12.31 5.70 -17.52
N GLY A 175 -11.31 5.06 -16.90
CA GLY A 175 -10.33 4.20 -17.54
C GLY A 175 -10.28 2.80 -16.94
N LYS A 176 -9.08 2.33 -16.64
CA LYS A 176 -8.86 1.01 -16.03
C LYS A 176 -8.75 1.14 -14.52
N VAL A 177 -9.39 0.22 -13.81
CA VAL A 177 -9.21 0.05 -12.36
C VAL A 177 -7.73 -0.12 -12.03
N GLY A 178 -7.27 0.59 -11.00
CA GLY A 178 -5.88 0.66 -10.58
C GLY A 178 -5.27 2.05 -10.75
N GLY A 179 -5.77 2.86 -11.70
CA GLY A 179 -5.24 4.19 -11.97
C GLY A 179 -3.72 4.14 -12.28
N ARG A 180 -2.91 4.80 -11.44
CA ARG A 180 -1.43 4.77 -11.51
C ARG A 180 -0.80 3.44 -11.07
N LEU A 181 -1.60 2.46 -10.62
CA LEU A 181 -1.16 1.07 -10.50
C LEU A 181 -1.54 0.34 -11.79
N ALA A 182 -0.62 0.33 -12.74
CA ALA A 182 -0.85 -0.19 -14.07
C ALA A 182 0.34 -0.99 -14.59
N THR A 183 0.03 -1.89 -15.51
CA THR A 183 0.99 -2.75 -16.18
C THR A 183 0.92 -2.56 -17.68
N VAL A 184 2.03 -2.85 -18.36
CA VAL A 184 2.09 -2.97 -19.82
C VAL A 184 2.52 -4.37 -20.21
N THR A 185 2.02 -4.84 -21.36
CA THR A 185 2.35 -6.17 -21.88
C THR A 185 3.49 -6.08 -22.89
N VAL A 186 4.53 -6.90 -22.69
CA VAL A 186 5.66 -7.08 -23.61
C VAL A 186 5.94 -8.57 -23.72
N ASN A 187 5.99 -9.12 -24.94
CA ASN A 187 6.19 -10.55 -25.20
C ASN A 187 5.26 -11.46 -24.37
N ASN A 188 3.96 -11.12 -24.31
CA ASN A 188 2.94 -11.85 -23.54
C ASN A 188 3.20 -11.92 -22.02
N GLN A 189 4.06 -11.06 -21.49
CA GLN A 189 4.28 -10.89 -20.05
C GLN A 189 3.93 -9.45 -19.63
N GLU A 190 3.38 -9.30 -18.44
CA GLU A 190 3.05 -7.98 -17.89
C GLU A 190 4.17 -7.44 -17.00
N TYR A 191 4.42 -6.13 -17.08
CA TYR A 191 5.43 -5.41 -16.30
C TYR A 191 4.80 -4.15 -15.69
N GLU A 192 5.22 -3.80 -14.47
CA GLU A 192 4.74 -2.58 -13.79
C GLU A 192 5.21 -1.32 -14.54
N SER A 193 4.28 -0.58 -15.12
CA SER A 193 4.53 0.75 -15.69
C SER A 193 4.31 1.86 -14.67
N GLY A 194 3.48 1.62 -13.65
CA GLY A 194 3.18 2.57 -12.58
C GLY A 194 3.86 2.24 -11.24
N GLY A 195 3.11 2.41 -10.15
CA GLY A 195 3.58 2.13 -8.78
C GLY A 195 4.06 0.69 -8.61
N SER A 196 5.37 0.51 -8.42
CA SER A 196 6.04 -0.79 -8.62
C SER A 196 6.45 -1.53 -7.34
N VAL A 197 6.56 -0.82 -6.21
CA VAL A 197 7.11 -1.34 -4.94
C VAL A 197 6.30 -0.82 -3.75
N ILE A 198 6.19 -1.64 -2.71
CA ILE A 198 5.44 -1.36 -1.49
C ILE A 198 6.38 -1.58 -0.30
N HIS A 199 6.37 -0.65 0.66
CA HIS A 199 7.18 -0.73 1.86
C HIS A 199 6.59 -1.72 2.88
N SER A 200 7.43 -2.40 3.67
CA SER A 200 7.00 -3.37 4.68
C SER A 200 6.30 -2.76 5.91
N LEU A 201 6.31 -1.43 6.04
CA LEU A 201 5.54 -0.74 7.09
C LEU A 201 4.20 -0.20 6.59
N ASN A 202 3.88 -0.38 5.31
CA ASN A 202 2.55 -0.10 4.80
C ASN A 202 1.59 -1.20 5.27
N LEU A 203 0.95 -0.98 6.42
CA LEU A 203 0.11 -1.99 7.07
C LEU A 203 -1.17 -2.22 6.27
N HIS A 204 -1.77 -1.16 5.71
CA HIS A 204 -2.98 -1.27 4.89
C HIS A 204 -2.76 -2.19 3.68
N MET A 205 -1.67 -2.00 2.92
CA MET A 205 -1.39 -2.87 1.77
C MET A 205 -1.10 -4.32 2.17
N GLN A 206 -0.47 -4.56 3.33
CA GLN A 206 -0.27 -5.91 3.85
C GLN A 206 -1.60 -6.58 4.21
N ASP A 207 -2.47 -5.85 4.90
CA ASP A 207 -3.79 -6.33 5.28
C ASP A 207 -4.65 -6.60 4.04
N PHE A 208 -4.61 -5.75 3.02
CA PHE A 208 -5.32 -5.96 1.76
C PHE A 208 -4.82 -7.21 1.03
N VAL A 209 -3.51 -7.41 0.94
CA VAL A 209 -2.93 -8.60 0.30
C VAL A 209 -3.35 -9.87 1.03
N LYS A 210 -3.33 -9.86 2.37
CA LYS A 210 -3.77 -10.97 3.20
C LYS A 210 -5.26 -11.25 3.04
N LEU A 211 -6.09 -10.20 3.10
CA LEU A 211 -7.55 -10.27 2.95
C LEU A 211 -7.93 -10.90 1.60
N LEU A 212 -7.27 -10.47 0.53
CA LEU A 212 -7.57 -10.89 -0.83
C LEU A 212 -6.92 -12.23 -1.22
N GLY A 213 -6.15 -12.85 -0.31
CA GLY A 213 -5.41 -14.09 -0.59
C GLY A 213 -4.34 -13.94 -1.68
N LEU A 214 -3.82 -12.72 -1.87
CA LEU A 214 -2.79 -12.41 -2.85
C LEU A 214 -1.40 -12.82 -2.32
N LYS A 215 -0.44 -12.99 -3.23
CA LYS A 215 0.90 -13.45 -2.90
C LYS A 215 1.94 -12.36 -3.12
N TYR A 216 2.98 -12.39 -2.31
CA TYR A 216 4.18 -11.59 -2.51
C TYR A 216 4.94 -12.09 -3.74
N ARG A 217 5.24 -11.19 -4.67
CA ARG A 217 6.08 -11.47 -5.82
C ARG A 217 7.50 -11.78 -5.35
N LYS A 218 8.11 -12.79 -5.95
CA LYS A 218 9.53 -13.10 -5.71
C LYS A 218 10.42 -11.92 -6.10
N ASN A 219 11.28 -11.49 -5.18
CA ASN A 219 12.29 -10.47 -5.43
C ASN A 219 13.59 -11.09 -5.94
N PHE A 220 14.32 -10.31 -6.74
CA PHE A 220 15.66 -10.66 -7.23
C PHE A 220 16.65 -9.60 -6.77
N PRO A 221 17.88 -9.98 -6.37
CA PRO A 221 18.93 -9.04 -6.01
C PRO A 221 19.13 -8.00 -7.12
N ARG A 222 19.33 -6.75 -6.72
CA ARG A 222 19.63 -5.64 -7.62
C ARG A 222 20.98 -5.07 -7.24
N LYS A 223 21.80 -4.82 -8.26
CA LYS A 223 22.98 -3.96 -8.12
C LYS A 223 22.67 -2.59 -8.71
N THR A 224 22.89 -1.57 -7.90
CA THR A 224 22.57 -0.18 -8.20
C THR A 224 23.84 0.63 -8.41
N ALA A 225 23.81 1.55 -9.36
CA ALA A 225 24.84 2.57 -9.52
C ALA A 225 24.22 3.95 -9.68
N VAL A 226 24.98 4.99 -9.33
CA VAL A 226 24.60 6.39 -9.56
C VAL A 226 25.50 6.99 -10.63
N PHE A 227 24.89 7.51 -11.68
CA PHE A 227 25.54 8.08 -12.85
C PHE A 227 25.31 9.59 -12.92
N ASN A 228 26.36 10.37 -13.21
CA ASN A 228 26.26 11.84 -13.29
C ASN A 228 26.17 12.40 -14.71
N GLY A 229 26.14 11.55 -15.73
CA GLY A 229 26.21 11.96 -17.14
C GLY A 229 27.54 11.65 -17.80
N GLU A 230 28.60 11.45 -17.02
CA GLU A 230 29.95 11.17 -17.52
C GLU A 230 30.51 9.84 -16.98
N HIS A 231 30.40 9.62 -15.67
CA HIS A 231 30.92 8.43 -14.99
C HIS A 231 30.03 8.01 -13.82
N PHE A 232 30.23 6.80 -13.30
CA PHE A 232 29.58 6.36 -12.08
C PHE A 232 30.24 7.01 -10.85
N LEU A 233 29.43 7.65 -10.02
CA LEU A 233 29.86 8.22 -8.73
C LEU A 233 29.85 7.16 -7.63
N LEU A 234 28.89 6.24 -7.73
CA LEU A 234 28.61 5.21 -6.75
C LEU A 234 28.26 3.91 -7.45
N GLU A 235 28.87 2.84 -6.97
CA GLU A 235 28.71 1.49 -7.52
C GLU A 235 28.53 0.52 -6.37
N GLU A 236 27.36 -0.12 -6.31
CA GLU A 236 27.08 -1.19 -5.35
C GLU A 236 27.85 -2.46 -5.72
N THR A 237 28.50 -3.06 -4.73
CA THR A 237 29.28 -4.29 -4.90
C THR A 237 28.59 -5.49 -4.24
N ASP A 238 29.12 -6.70 -4.47
CA ASP A 238 28.69 -7.88 -3.71
C ASP A 238 29.18 -7.86 -2.25
N TRP A 239 30.07 -6.91 -1.90
CA TRP A 239 30.74 -6.85 -0.61
C TRP A 239 30.16 -5.72 0.24
N TYR A 240 29.15 -6.05 1.03
CA TYR A 240 28.46 -5.12 1.92
C TYR A 240 29.39 -4.19 2.74
N LEU A 241 30.40 -4.77 3.41
CA LEU A 241 31.32 -3.99 4.26
C LEU A 241 32.17 -3.01 3.44
N LEU A 242 32.48 -3.35 2.19
CA LEU A 242 33.22 -2.47 1.30
C LEU A 242 32.36 -1.27 0.88
N ASP A 243 31.08 -1.51 0.57
CA ASP A 243 30.15 -0.43 0.24
C ASP A 243 29.96 0.53 1.43
N LEU A 244 29.81 -0.02 2.64
CA LEU A 244 29.71 0.79 3.87
C LEU A 244 30.98 1.62 4.09
N PHE A 245 32.15 1.03 3.91
CA PHE A 245 33.42 1.75 4.02
C PHE A 245 33.54 2.86 2.98
N ARG A 246 33.17 2.60 1.71
CA ARG A 246 33.18 3.61 0.64
C ARG A 246 32.24 4.78 0.93
N LEU A 247 31.03 4.49 1.42
CA LEU A 247 30.08 5.51 1.84
C LEU A 247 30.65 6.37 2.97
N TRP A 248 31.18 5.73 4.01
CA TRP A 248 31.77 6.44 5.15
C TRP A 248 32.99 7.27 4.75
N TRP A 249 33.86 6.73 3.90
CA TRP A 249 35.04 7.45 3.41
C TRP A 249 34.67 8.67 2.56
N ARG A 250 33.66 8.54 1.68
CA ARG A 250 33.27 9.60 0.75
C ARG A 250 32.37 10.66 1.39
N TYR A 251 31.49 10.27 2.31
CA TYR A 251 30.41 11.12 2.84
C TYR A 251 30.43 11.28 4.37
N GLY A 252 31.39 10.67 5.06
CA GLY A 252 31.47 10.66 6.51
C GLY A 252 30.23 9.99 7.14
N ILE A 253 29.71 10.60 8.20
CA ILE A 253 28.53 10.12 8.93
C ILE A 253 27.19 10.60 8.33
N SER A 254 27.19 11.21 7.13
CA SER A 254 25.99 11.72 6.46
C SER A 254 24.92 10.64 6.28
N PHE A 255 25.33 9.43 5.90
CA PHE A 255 24.43 8.29 5.74
C PHE A 255 23.76 7.88 7.07
N ILE A 256 24.49 7.92 8.19
CA ILE A 256 23.94 7.58 9.51
C ILE A 256 22.91 8.63 9.94
N ARG A 257 23.23 9.91 9.76
CA ARG A 257 22.32 11.03 10.05
C ARG A 257 21.02 10.92 9.25
N LEU A 258 21.13 10.59 7.96
CA LEU A 258 19.98 10.35 7.10
C LEU A 258 19.10 9.19 7.64
N GLN A 259 19.70 8.05 7.99
CA GLN A 259 18.96 6.89 8.49
C GLN A 259 18.19 7.24 9.76
N MET A 260 18.87 7.85 10.75
CA MET A 260 18.22 8.27 12.00
C MET A 260 17.04 9.22 11.75
N TRP A 261 17.21 10.16 10.81
CA TRP A 261 16.15 11.10 10.46
C TRP A 261 14.94 10.42 9.81
N VAL A 262 15.16 9.52 8.84
CA VAL A 262 14.08 8.76 8.20
C VAL A 262 13.37 7.85 9.20
N GLU A 263 14.11 7.17 10.08
CA GLU A 263 13.56 6.31 11.13
C GLU A 263 12.68 7.09 12.11
N GLU A 264 13.12 8.28 12.57
CA GLU A 264 12.33 9.14 13.46
C GLU A 264 10.99 9.54 12.80
N ILE A 265 11.03 9.90 11.51
CA ILE A 265 9.83 10.26 10.75
C ILE A 265 8.92 9.06 10.59
N MET A 266 9.46 7.89 10.24
CA MET A 266 8.68 6.66 10.12
C MET A 266 8.02 6.28 11.45
N GLU A 267 8.74 6.33 12.57
CA GLU A 267 8.20 6.04 13.90
C GLU A 267 7.02 6.95 14.25
N LYS A 268 7.15 8.25 13.98
CA LYS A 268 6.06 9.22 14.16
C LYS A 268 4.90 8.97 13.21
N PHE A 269 5.18 8.67 11.94
CA PHE A 269 4.14 8.41 10.95
C PHE A 269 3.31 7.18 11.31
N MET A 270 3.93 6.10 11.80
CA MET A 270 3.25 4.85 12.22
C MET A 270 2.17 5.05 13.29
N ARG A 271 2.15 6.18 13.99
CA ARG A 271 1.08 6.54 14.93
C ARG A 271 -0.29 6.59 14.25
N ILE A 272 -0.36 6.86 12.95
CA ILE A 272 -1.62 6.97 12.21
C ILE A 272 -2.46 5.71 12.30
N TYR A 273 -1.82 4.55 12.27
CA TYR A 273 -2.51 3.26 12.39
C TYR A 273 -3.13 3.08 13.77
N LYS A 274 -2.53 3.63 14.83
CA LYS A 274 -3.11 3.61 16.18
C LYS A 274 -4.34 4.52 16.27
N TYR A 275 -4.25 5.73 15.71
CA TYR A 275 -5.41 6.63 15.63
C TYR A 275 -6.58 5.96 14.89
N GLN A 276 -6.33 5.40 13.70
CA GLN A 276 -7.34 4.75 12.88
C GLN A 276 -7.92 3.48 13.52
N ALA A 277 -7.11 2.72 14.26
CA ALA A 277 -7.58 1.55 15.01
C ALA A 277 -8.56 1.91 16.15
N HIS A 278 -8.43 3.10 16.72
CA HIS A 278 -9.36 3.63 17.73
C HIS A 278 -10.49 4.46 17.11
N GLY A 279 -10.60 4.49 15.78
CA GLY A 279 -11.65 5.21 15.06
C GLY A 279 -11.36 6.69 14.81
N TYR A 280 -10.23 7.26 15.22
CA TYR A 280 -10.01 8.70 15.01
C TYR A 280 -9.83 9.07 13.54
N ALA A 281 -10.36 10.23 13.17
CA ALA A 281 -10.25 10.83 11.85
C ALA A 281 -9.83 12.30 11.90
N PHE A 282 -9.37 12.82 10.77
CA PHE A 282 -8.88 14.19 10.62
C PHE A 282 -9.57 14.91 9.47
N SER A 283 -9.97 16.17 9.68
CA SER A 283 -10.68 16.99 8.69
C SER A 283 -9.76 17.67 7.67
N THR A 284 -8.47 17.81 7.99
CA THR A 284 -7.45 18.40 7.11
C THR A 284 -6.16 17.60 7.14
N VAL A 285 -5.35 17.76 6.08
CA VAL A 285 -4.03 17.11 6.04
C VAL A 285 -3.08 17.73 7.07
N ASP A 286 -3.16 19.04 7.31
CA ASP A 286 -2.39 19.72 8.35
C ASP A 286 -2.69 19.15 9.74
N GLU A 287 -3.96 18.97 10.13
CA GLU A 287 -4.29 18.40 11.44
C GLU A 287 -3.87 16.93 11.56
N LEU A 288 -3.95 16.16 10.47
CA LEU A 288 -3.42 14.79 10.41
C LEU A 288 -1.91 14.80 10.67
N LEU A 289 -1.13 15.56 9.89
CA LEU A 289 0.32 15.60 10.02
C LEU A 289 0.78 16.15 11.38
N HIS A 290 0.10 17.19 11.88
CA HIS A 290 0.36 17.76 13.19
C HIS A 290 0.10 16.73 14.30
N SER A 291 -0.96 15.93 14.22
CA SER A 291 -1.25 14.89 15.21
C SER A 291 -0.21 13.75 15.22
N LEU A 292 0.43 13.48 14.08
CA LEU A 292 1.47 12.46 13.98
C LEU A 292 2.83 12.94 14.49
N GLY A 293 3.29 14.10 13.99
CA GLY A 293 4.65 14.59 14.17
C GLY A 293 4.77 15.97 14.81
N GLY A 294 3.68 16.62 15.19
CA GLY A 294 3.65 17.98 15.70
C GLY A 294 4.08 19.01 14.66
N SER A 295 4.68 20.10 15.12
CA SER A 295 5.22 21.16 14.25
C SER A 295 6.33 20.67 13.32
N LEU A 296 7.03 19.58 13.65
CA LEU A 296 8.06 19.00 12.79
C LEU A 296 7.50 18.64 11.41
N PHE A 297 6.39 17.88 11.36
CA PHE A 297 5.82 17.47 10.07
C PHE A 297 5.27 18.66 9.27
N ILE A 298 4.70 19.66 9.94
CA ILE A 298 4.22 20.88 9.29
C ILE A 298 5.37 21.71 8.72
N ASN A 299 6.49 21.83 9.44
CA ASN A 299 7.67 22.53 8.93
C ASN A 299 8.29 21.78 7.75
N MET A 300 8.26 20.45 7.77
CA MET A 300 8.75 19.62 6.69
C MET A 300 7.93 19.70 5.40
N THR A 301 6.67 20.15 5.43
CA THR A 301 5.92 20.43 4.20
C THR A 301 6.26 21.78 3.59
N ARG A 302 6.98 22.64 4.32
CA ARG A 302 7.33 24.01 3.93
C ARG A 302 8.80 24.18 3.52
N ASN A 303 9.71 23.45 4.17
CA ASN A 303 11.14 23.49 3.89
C ASN A 303 11.54 22.38 2.92
N SER A 304 12.55 22.63 2.09
CA SER A 304 13.06 21.61 1.18
C SER A 304 13.77 20.46 1.92
N VAL A 305 13.84 19.29 1.28
CA VAL A 305 14.64 18.17 1.81
C VAL A 305 16.12 18.52 1.86
N SER A 306 16.63 19.31 0.90
CA SER A 306 18.02 19.80 0.94
C SER A 306 18.31 20.65 2.18
N GLU A 307 17.48 21.66 2.47
CA GLU A 307 17.68 22.54 3.63
C GLU A 307 17.61 21.75 4.93
N SER A 308 16.59 20.88 5.06
CA SER A 308 16.39 20.08 6.27
C SER A 308 17.55 19.11 6.54
N LEU A 309 18.12 18.51 5.49
CA LEU A 309 19.26 17.61 5.63
C LEU A 309 20.56 18.37 5.93
N LEU A 310 20.77 19.56 5.34
CA LEU A 310 21.90 20.43 5.66
C LEU A 310 21.89 20.87 7.13
N GLU A 311 20.71 21.24 7.66
CA GLU A 311 20.54 21.59 9.08
C GLU A 311 20.90 20.43 10.03
N LEU A 312 20.65 19.19 9.60
CA LEU A 312 21.05 17.97 10.33
C LEU A 312 22.54 17.63 10.16
N GLY A 313 23.28 18.42 9.39
CA GLY A 313 24.70 18.22 9.10
C GLY A 313 24.97 17.15 8.04
N VAL A 314 24.00 16.78 7.22
CA VAL A 314 24.25 15.94 6.03
C VAL A 314 25.04 16.77 5.02
N SER A 315 26.13 16.23 4.48
CA SER A 315 26.98 16.98 3.55
C SER A 315 26.25 17.29 2.23
N GLN A 316 26.51 18.48 1.66
CA GLN A 316 26.00 18.87 0.33
C GLN A 316 26.31 17.80 -0.73
N ARG A 317 27.53 17.26 -0.72
CA ARG A 317 27.93 16.20 -1.64
C ARG A 317 27.03 14.96 -1.54
N PHE A 318 26.66 14.54 -0.33
CA PHE A 318 25.75 13.39 -0.17
C PHE A 318 24.33 13.72 -0.66
N ILE A 319 23.89 14.96 -0.49
CA ILE A 319 22.60 15.44 -1.01
C ILE A 319 22.60 15.38 -2.55
N ASP A 320 23.61 15.95 -3.20
CA ASP A 320 23.70 16.03 -4.65
C ASP A 320 23.91 14.66 -5.32
N GLU A 321 24.68 13.78 -4.69
CA GLU A 321 25.05 12.50 -5.28
C GLU A 321 24.09 11.36 -4.91
N VAL A 322 23.49 11.37 -3.71
CA VAL A 322 22.63 10.26 -3.24
C VAL A 322 21.17 10.67 -3.15
N ILE A 323 20.87 11.77 -2.47
CA ILE A 323 19.49 12.18 -2.22
C ILE A 323 18.82 12.59 -3.54
N ALA A 324 19.51 13.36 -4.38
CA ALA A 324 19.02 13.72 -5.70
C ALA A 324 18.71 12.50 -6.56
N ALA A 325 19.58 11.48 -6.53
CA ALA A 325 19.36 10.24 -7.28
C ALA A 325 18.10 9.50 -6.82
N VAL A 326 17.83 9.49 -5.50
CA VAL A 326 16.64 8.87 -4.92
C VAL A 326 15.36 9.67 -5.19
N THR A 327 15.38 11.00 -5.06
CA THR A 327 14.20 11.83 -5.36
C THR A 327 13.84 11.79 -6.84
N ARG A 328 14.84 11.76 -7.73
CA ARG A 328 14.63 11.69 -9.18
C ARG A 328 14.01 10.36 -9.61
N VAL A 329 14.47 9.22 -9.10
CA VAL A 329 13.87 7.92 -9.47
C VAL A 329 12.44 7.74 -8.96
N ASN A 330 12.12 8.30 -7.79
CA ASN A 330 10.80 8.12 -7.19
C ASN A 330 9.79 9.16 -7.67
N TYR A 331 10.20 10.43 -7.82
CA TYR A 331 9.29 11.56 -8.07
C TYR A 331 9.60 12.37 -9.34
N GLY A 332 10.72 12.11 -10.04
CA GLY A 332 11.14 12.90 -11.20
C GLY A 332 11.58 14.34 -10.85
N GLN A 333 11.70 14.66 -9.57
CA GLN A 333 11.92 16.03 -9.07
C GLN A 333 13.24 16.12 -8.27
N SER A 334 13.78 17.34 -8.19
CA SER A 334 15.05 17.64 -7.52
C SER A 334 14.92 17.60 -5.99
N VAL A 335 16.03 17.90 -5.30
CA VAL A 335 16.08 17.97 -3.83
C VAL A 335 15.39 19.22 -3.24
N SER A 336 14.82 20.09 -4.08
CA SER A 336 14.04 21.25 -3.63
C SER A 336 12.61 20.87 -3.21
N ILE A 337 12.18 19.62 -3.40
CA ILE A 337 10.89 19.14 -2.91
C ILE A 337 10.80 19.25 -1.38
N PRO A 338 9.60 19.40 -0.80
CA PRO A 338 9.41 19.45 0.64
C PRO A 338 10.05 18.25 1.36
N ALA A 339 10.61 18.50 2.54
CA ALA A 339 11.31 17.50 3.34
C ALA A 339 10.45 16.28 3.67
N PHE A 340 9.13 16.45 3.86
CA PHE A 340 8.23 15.32 4.10
C PHE A 340 8.13 14.40 2.87
N VAL A 341 8.02 14.96 1.67
CA VAL A 341 8.06 14.21 0.40
C VAL A 341 9.41 13.52 0.24
N GLY A 342 10.50 14.23 0.54
CA GLY A 342 11.85 13.68 0.55
C GLY A 342 12.00 12.48 1.48
N ALA A 343 11.47 12.55 2.70
CA ALA A 343 11.47 11.45 3.65
C ALA A 343 10.70 10.23 3.13
N VAL A 344 9.51 10.43 2.54
CA VAL A 344 8.74 9.34 1.91
C VAL A 344 9.50 8.74 0.73
N SER A 345 10.20 9.56 -0.08
CA SER A 345 11.08 9.08 -1.15
C SER A 345 12.16 8.14 -0.60
N LEU A 346 12.82 8.56 0.47
CA LEU A 346 13.93 7.83 1.08
C LEU A 346 13.47 6.54 1.76
N ALA A 347 12.28 6.53 2.38
CA ALA A 347 11.65 5.31 2.87
C ALA A 347 11.35 4.34 1.72
N GLY A 348 10.86 4.85 0.58
CA GLY A 348 10.65 4.08 -0.65
C GLY A 348 11.93 3.55 -1.31
N ALA A 349 13.10 3.98 -0.83
CA ALA A 349 14.40 3.50 -1.23
C ALA A 349 15.00 2.49 -0.24
N GLN A 350 14.35 2.07 0.84
CA GLN A 350 14.93 1.08 1.78
C GLN A 350 14.89 -0.37 1.25
N ALA A 351 15.54 -1.30 1.95
CA ALA A 351 15.66 -2.71 1.53
C ALA A 351 14.33 -3.50 1.49
N ASN A 352 13.36 -3.11 2.33
CA ASN A 352 12.20 -3.94 2.67
C ASN A 352 11.01 -3.71 1.75
N LEU A 353 11.29 -3.73 0.45
CA LEU A 353 10.31 -3.47 -0.58
C LEU A 353 9.78 -4.77 -1.17
N TRP A 354 8.48 -4.84 -1.36
CA TRP A 354 7.80 -5.99 -1.95
C TRP A 354 6.80 -5.53 -3.02
N ALA A 355 6.26 -6.47 -3.78
CA ALA A 355 5.23 -6.22 -4.77
C ALA A 355 4.27 -7.41 -4.83
N VAL A 356 3.10 -7.22 -5.42
CA VAL A 356 2.10 -8.28 -5.56
C VAL A 356 2.40 -9.14 -6.78
N GLU A 357 2.36 -10.47 -6.62
CA GLU A 357 2.40 -11.42 -7.73
C GLU A 357 1.16 -11.21 -8.62
N GLY A 358 1.37 -11.02 -9.93
CA GLY A 358 0.31 -10.64 -10.87
C GLY A 358 0.06 -9.13 -10.99
N GLY A 359 0.71 -8.33 -10.15
CA GLY A 359 0.78 -6.87 -10.25
C GLY A 359 -0.04 -6.16 -9.18
N ASN A 360 0.42 -4.97 -8.79
CA ASN A 360 -0.16 -4.19 -7.69
C ASN A 360 -1.61 -3.76 -7.97
N LYS A 361 -1.99 -3.62 -9.25
CA LYS A 361 -3.36 -3.34 -9.71
C LYS A 361 -4.41 -4.35 -9.20
N LEU A 362 -3.98 -5.58 -8.89
CA LEU A 362 -4.88 -6.64 -8.40
C LEU A 362 -5.49 -6.31 -7.04
N VAL A 363 -4.78 -5.52 -6.22
CA VAL A 363 -5.31 -5.05 -4.93
C VAL A 363 -6.55 -4.19 -5.16
N CYS A 364 -6.49 -3.23 -6.09
CA CYS A 364 -7.63 -2.37 -6.42
C CYS A 364 -8.86 -3.16 -6.90
N SER A 365 -8.64 -4.09 -7.83
CA SER A 365 -9.72 -4.93 -8.36
C SER A 365 -10.30 -5.88 -7.29
N GLY A 366 -9.46 -6.38 -6.38
CA GLY A 366 -9.89 -7.21 -5.27
C GLY A 366 -10.71 -6.44 -4.24
N LEU A 367 -10.27 -5.23 -3.86
CA LEU A 367 -10.98 -4.38 -2.89
C LEU A 367 -12.37 -3.98 -3.38
N LEU A 368 -12.55 -3.69 -4.67
CA LEU A 368 -13.89 -3.42 -5.23
C LEU A 368 -14.83 -4.62 -5.09
N LYS A 369 -14.32 -5.83 -5.36
CA LYS A 369 -15.10 -7.07 -5.23
C LYS A 369 -15.46 -7.34 -3.77
N GLU A 370 -14.49 -7.18 -2.88
CA GLU A 370 -14.69 -7.36 -1.44
C GLU A 370 -15.68 -6.34 -0.86
N ALA A 371 -15.64 -5.09 -1.34
CA ALA A 371 -16.59 -4.06 -0.96
C ALA A 371 -18.01 -4.30 -1.54
N LYS A 372 -18.17 -5.24 -2.48
CA LYS A 372 -19.36 -5.41 -3.32
C LYS A 372 -19.78 -4.08 -3.96
N ALA A 373 -18.79 -3.30 -4.41
CA ALA A 373 -19.03 -1.99 -4.99
C ALA A 373 -19.53 -2.11 -6.44
N ASN A 374 -20.49 -1.28 -6.81
CA ASN A 374 -20.99 -1.16 -8.18
C ASN A 374 -20.01 -0.31 -9.00
N LEU A 375 -19.16 -0.96 -9.80
CA LEU A 375 -18.21 -0.29 -10.68
C LEU A 375 -18.92 0.21 -11.94
N ILE A 376 -18.93 1.53 -12.13
CA ILE A 376 -19.54 2.18 -13.28
C ILE A 376 -18.45 2.83 -14.12
N HIS A 377 -18.30 2.32 -15.34
CA HIS A 377 -17.33 2.83 -16.30
C HIS A 377 -17.83 4.11 -16.95
N ALA A 378 -17.61 5.25 -16.29
CA ALA A 378 -18.02 6.57 -16.75
C ALA A 378 -17.06 7.67 -16.29
N GLN A 379 -17.04 8.78 -17.03
CA GLN A 379 -16.40 10.00 -16.58
C GLN A 379 -17.42 10.91 -15.92
N VAL A 380 -17.09 11.36 -14.70
CA VAL A 380 -17.86 12.38 -14.00
C VAL A 380 -17.48 13.75 -14.55
N THR A 381 -18.47 14.54 -14.91
CA THR A 381 -18.28 15.86 -15.52
C THR A 381 -18.78 17.00 -14.65
N SER A 382 -19.82 16.77 -13.85
CA SER A 382 -20.32 17.77 -12.90
C SER A 382 -20.86 17.16 -11.61
N VAL A 383 -20.73 17.93 -10.53
CA VAL A 383 -21.34 17.67 -9.22
C VAL A 383 -22.12 18.93 -8.84
N SER A 384 -23.43 18.83 -8.57
CA SER A 384 -24.29 20.02 -8.41
C SER A 384 -25.10 19.96 -7.12
N LEU A 385 -25.16 21.00 -6.29
CA LEU A 385 -25.98 21.01 -5.06
C LEU A 385 -27.47 21.21 -5.35
N VAL A 386 -28.30 20.25 -4.94
CA VAL A 386 -29.77 20.35 -4.97
C VAL A 386 -30.31 20.48 -3.56
N SER A 387 -30.95 21.61 -3.30
CA SER A 387 -31.71 21.84 -2.09
C SER A 387 -32.99 20.99 -2.11
N VAL A 388 -33.02 19.92 -1.32
CA VAL A 388 -34.28 19.35 -0.87
C VAL A 388 -34.67 20.10 0.41
N THR A 389 -35.96 20.37 0.60
CA THR A 389 -36.57 21.18 1.67
C THR A 389 -35.91 21.04 3.07
N PRO A 390 -36.01 22.06 3.95
CA PRO A 390 -35.16 22.26 5.15
C PRO A 390 -35.15 21.15 6.23
N GLN A 391 -35.87 20.05 6.04
CA GLN A 391 -36.05 19.00 7.05
C GLN A 391 -35.27 17.71 6.73
N LYS A 392 -34.71 17.54 5.52
CA LYS A 392 -33.77 16.44 5.23
C LYS A 392 -32.34 16.96 5.38
N ARG A 393 -31.74 16.73 6.56
CA ARG A 393 -30.33 17.06 6.84
C ARG A 393 -29.43 16.61 5.68
N GLY A 394 -28.81 17.58 5.01
CA GLY A 394 -27.58 17.40 4.22
C GLY A 394 -27.59 16.28 3.18
N LYS A 395 -28.66 16.14 2.38
CA LYS A 395 -28.60 15.21 1.23
C LYS A 395 -27.61 15.74 0.21
N VAL A 396 -26.58 14.95 -0.07
CA VAL A 396 -25.75 15.18 -1.25
C VAL A 396 -26.56 14.76 -2.50
N LEU A 397 -26.06 15.06 -3.69
CA LEU A 397 -26.83 15.76 -4.70
C LEU A 397 -26.90 14.98 -6.00
N PRO A 398 -27.67 15.39 -7.03
CA PRO A 398 -27.51 14.83 -8.35
C PRO A 398 -26.17 15.28 -8.90
N TRP A 399 -25.40 14.32 -9.35
CA TRP A 399 -24.17 14.52 -10.08
C TRP A 399 -24.39 13.86 -11.44
N SER A 400 -23.89 14.50 -12.48
CA SER A 400 -24.09 14.05 -13.86
C SER A 400 -22.80 13.39 -14.37
N TYR A 401 -22.97 12.28 -15.05
CA TYR A 401 -21.89 11.56 -15.68
C TYR A 401 -22.18 11.36 -17.16
N THR A 402 -21.11 11.36 -17.94
CA THR A 402 -21.18 11.04 -19.36
C THR A 402 -20.48 9.70 -19.58
N THR A 403 -21.20 8.72 -20.10
CA THR A 403 -20.60 7.50 -20.65
C THR A 403 -20.43 7.64 -22.15
N GLU A 404 -19.69 6.74 -22.78
CA GLU A 404 -19.59 6.64 -24.24
C GLU A 404 -20.96 6.42 -24.93
N LYS A 405 -21.99 5.99 -24.19
CA LYS A 405 -23.30 5.59 -24.73
C LYS A 405 -24.45 6.51 -24.31
N GLU A 406 -24.45 7.02 -23.08
CA GLU A 406 -25.53 7.83 -22.51
C GLU A 406 -25.02 8.86 -21.47
N LYS A 407 -25.73 9.99 -21.37
CA LYS A 407 -25.62 10.91 -20.24
C LYS A 407 -26.59 10.45 -19.15
N GLY A 408 -26.07 10.23 -17.94
CA GLY A 408 -26.86 9.81 -16.79
C GLY A 408 -26.66 10.74 -15.59
N SER A 409 -27.53 10.61 -14.61
CA SER A 409 -27.41 11.27 -13.31
C SER A 409 -27.87 10.31 -12.22
N ALA A 410 -27.23 10.36 -11.05
CA ALA A 410 -27.71 9.67 -9.86
C ALA A 410 -27.64 10.61 -8.65
N MET A 411 -28.26 10.24 -7.53
CA MET A 411 -28.20 10.97 -6.26
C MET A 411 -27.33 10.18 -5.28
N TYR A 412 -26.60 10.84 -4.39
CA TYR A 412 -25.78 10.19 -3.35
C TYR A 412 -25.86 10.94 -2.04
N ASP A 413 -25.80 10.25 -0.92
CA ASP A 413 -25.71 10.87 0.40
C ASP A 413 -24.29 11.36 0.73
N ILE A 414 -23.27 10.67 0.19
CA ILE A 414 -21.85 11.00 0.40
C ILE A 414 -21.08 10.91 -0.92
N VAL A 415 -20.27 11.93 -1.22
CA VAL A 415 -19.40 11.99 -2.41
C VAL A 415 -17.93 12.02 -2.00
N ILE A 416 -17.16 11.05 -2.48
CA ILE A 416 -15.70 11.02 -2.33
C ILE A 416 -15.04 11.20 -3.68
N ILE A 417 -14.17 12.20 -3.78
CA ILE A 417 -13.38 12.50 -4.97
C ILE A 417 -11.98 11.91 -4.78
N ALA A 418 -11.67 10.84 -5.51
CA ALA A 418 -10.39 10.13 -5.52
C ALA A 418 -9.61 10.31 -6.84
N THR A 419 -9.92 11.40 -7.55
CA THR A 419 -9.20 11.88 -8.73
C THR A 419 -8.70 13.32 -8.48
N PRO A 420 -7.51 13.71 -8.99
CA PRO A 420 -7.01 15.07 -8.83
C PRO A 420 -7.93 16.14 -9.43
N LEU A 421 -8.15 17.24 -8.71
CA LEU A 421 -9.07 18.34 -9.08
C LEU A 421 -8.38 19.54 -9.75
N GLN A 422 -7.06 19.50 -9.88
CA GLN A 422 -6.27 20.56 -10.52
C GLN A 422 -6.67 20.75 -11.98
N GLU A 423 -6.42 21.94 -12.51
CA GLU A 423 -6.68 22.30 -13.89
C GLU A 423 -6.06 21.27 -14.86
N GLY A 424 -6.87 20.77 -15.80
CA GLY A 424 -6.45 19.79 -16.80
C GLY A 424 -6.47 18.33 -16.35
N MET A 425 -6.84 18.02 -15.09
CA MET A 425 -6.83 16.64 -14.57
C MET A 425 -8.20 15.94 -14.70
N ALA A 426 -9.15 16.27 -13.81
CA ALA A 426 -10.49 15.66 -13.81
C ALA A 426 -11.53 16.46 -14.59
N ASN A 427 -11.38 17.79 -14.68
CA ASN A 427 -12.32 18.72 -15.31
C ASN A 427 -13.77 18.55 -14.82
N ILE A 428 -13.94 18.38 -13.50
CA ILE A 428 -15.26 18.29 -12.85
C ILE A 428 -15.73 19.72 -12.52
N THR A 429 -16.92 20.09 -12.96
CA THR A 429 -17.57 21.35 -12.55
C THR A 429 -18.36 21.16 -11.27
N PHE A 430 -18.25 22.12 -10.34
CA PHE A 430 -19.05 22.17 -9.12
C PHE A 430 -20.12 23.25 -9.25
N GLU A 431 -21.39 22.86 -9.16
CA GLU A 431 -22.54 23.72 -9.44
C GLU A 431 -23.39 23.91 -8.18
N ASN A 432 -24.02 25.07 -8.02
CA ASN A 432 -24.99 25.38 -6.96
C ASN A 432 -24.49 25.28 -5.50
N PHE A 433 -23.18 25.25 -5.26
CA PHE A 433 -22.62 25.25 -3.89
C PHE A 433 -22.56 26.67 -3.31
N GLU A 434 -23.00 26.83 -2.07
CA GLU A 434 -22.90 28.09 -1.31
C GLU A 434 -22.23 27.82 0.06
N PRO A 435 -20.99 28.32 0.29
CA PRO A 435 -20.13 29.01 -0.66
C PRO A 435 -19.64 28.08 -1.79
N PRO A 436 -19.20 28.62 -2.95
CA PRO A 436 -18.63 27.82 -4.02
C PRO A 436 -17.43 27.00 -3.55
N ILE A 437 -17.26 25.81 -4.11
CA ILE A 437 -16.08 24.96 -3.85
C ILE A 437 -14.84 25.68 -4.37
N PRO A 438 -13.84 25.96 -3.53
CA PRO A 438 -12.64 26.66 -3.96
C PRO A 438 -11.86 25.80 -4.97
N GLU A 439 -11.29 26.46 -5.98
CA GLU A 439 -10.35 25.82 -6.89
C GLU A 439 -9.15 25.28 -6.12
N VAL A 440 -8.68 24.10 -6.50
CA VAL A 440 -7.51 23.49 -5.88
C VAL A 440 -6.27 23.85 -6.72
N PRO A 441 -5.42 24.79 -6.26
CA PRO A 441 -4.30 25.28 -7.06
C PRO A 441 -3.21 24.22 -7.24
N GLY A 442 -2.29 24.53 -8.14
CA GLY A 442 -1.06 23.78 -8.38
C GLY A 442 -1.10 22.90 -9.63
N ALA A 443 0.07 22.39 -10.01
CA ALA A 443 0.24 21.58 -11.21
C ALA A 443 0.69 20.16 -10.86
N TYR A 444 0.50 19.23 -11.78
CA TYR A 444 1.05 17.88 -11.68
C TYR A 444 2.32 17.75 -12.53
N HIS A 445 3.30 17.06 -11.96
CA HIS A 445 4.55 16.70 -12.61
C HIS A 445 4.33 15.52 -13.56
N HIS A 446 4.84 15.66 -14.79
CA HIS A 446 4.86 14.59 -15.79
C HIS A 446 6.01 13.63 -15.52
N THR A 447 5.70 12.34 -15.48
CA THR A 447 6.66 11.25 -15.33
C THR A 447 6.41 10.25 -16.44
N VAL A 448 7.35 10.15 -17.37
CA VAL A 448 7.24 9.21 -18.48
C VAL A 448 7.97 7.93 -18.14
N VAL A 449 7.28 6.82 -18.35
CA VAL A 449 7.82 5.48 -18.20
C VAL A 449 7.91 4.83 -19.56
N SER A 450 9.12 4.49 -19.98
CA SER A 450 9.37 3.71 -21.19
C SER A 450 9.80 2.29 -20.81
N ILE A 451 9.00 1.30 -21.16
CA ILE A 451 9.38 -0.12 -21.08
C ILE A 451 9.99 -0.53 -22.42
N VAL A 452 11.29 -0.80 -22.42
CA VAL A 452 12.09 -1.08 -23.61
C VAL A 452 12.54 -2.54 -23.59
N HIS A 453 12.21 -3.30 -24.64
CA HIS A 453 12.79 -4.62 -24.87
C HIS A 453 14.03 -4.47 -25.76
N GLY A 454 15.23 -4.66 -25.21
CA GLY A 454 16.46 -4.42 -25.97
C GLY A 454 17.77 -4.69 -25.23
N TYR A 455 18.86 -4.32 -25.90
CA TYR A 455 20.23 -4.40 -25.42
C TYR A 455 20.68 -3.03 -24.94
N LEU A 456 20.98 -2.91 -23.65
CA LEU A 456 21.51 -1.68 -23.07
C LEU A 456 22.88 -1.35 -23.70
N ASN A 457 23.11 -0.07 -24.00
CA ASN A 457 24.40 0.42 -24.44
C ASN A 457 25.33 0.60 -23.24
N CYS A 458 25.94 -0.48 -22.76
CA CYS A 458 26.87 -0.42 -21.62
C CYS A 458 28.07 0.52 -21.86
N SER A 459 28.47 0.73 -23.13
CA SER A 459 29.58 1.61 -23.47
C SER A 459 29.28 3.08 -23.18
N TYR A 460 28.00 3.50 -23.23
CA TYR A 460 27.58 4.83 -22.79
C TYR A 460 27.90 5.08 -21.30
N PHE A 461 27.91 4.01 -20.49
CA PHE A 461 28.22 4.07 -19.07
C PHE A 461 29.70 3.77 -18.76
N GLY A 462 30.58 3.78 -19.77
CA GLY A 462 32.01 3.50 -19.58
C GLY A 462 32.39 2.02 -19.54
N TYR A 463 31.48 1.11 -19.96
CA TYR A 463 31.74 -0.34 -20.04
C TYR A 463 31.73 -0.82 -21.50
N PRO A 464 32.89 -0.85 -22.20
CA PRO A 464 32.98 -1.32 -23.59
C PRO A 464 32.56 -2.78 -23.78
N ASP A 465 32.90 -3.64 -22.80
CA ASP A 465 32.46 -5.04 -22.76
C ASP A 465 31.23 -5.18 -21.85
N PRO A 466 30.04 -5.50 -22.40
CA PRO A 466 28.82 -5.75 -21.62
C PRO A 466 28.94 -6.91 -20.62
N LYS A 467 29.96 -7.78 -20.73
CA LYS A 467 30.22 -8.84 -19.73
C LYS A 467 30.69 -8.30 -18.39
N LEU A 468 31.32 -7.14 -18.40
CA LEU A 468 31.83 -6.50 -17.19
C LEU A 468 30.77 -5.63 -16.51
N PHE A 469 29.64 -5.37 -17.16
CA PHE A 469 28.59 -4.50 -16.63
C PHE A 469 27.75 -5.24 -15.56
N PRO A 470 27.85 -4.89 -14.27
CA PRO A 470 27.21 -5.67 -13.20
C PRO A 470 25.85 -5.12 -12.77
N PHE A 471 25.48 -3.92 -13.22
CA PHE A 471 24.34 -3.18 -12.68
C PHE A 471 23.02 -3.60 -13.32
N THR A 472 21.97 -3.57 -12.50
CA THR A 472 20.59 -3.79 -12.95
C THR A 472 19.71 -2.58 -12.71
N SER A 473 20.22 -1.55 -12.04
CA SER A 473 19.55 -0.29 -11.78
C SER A 473 20.58 0.84 -11.85
N ILE A 474 20.32 1.85 -12.67
CA ILE A 474 21.15 3.03 -12.81
C ILE A 474 20.28 4.22 -12.46
N LEU A 475 20.68 4.94 -11.42
CA LEU A 475 20.05 6.19 -11.01
C LEU A 475 20.89 7.36 -11.52
N THR A 476 20.27 8.53 -11.67
CA THR A 476 20.97 9.73 -12.16
C THR A 476 20.98 10.84 -11.12
N THR A 477 22.08 11.58 -11.05
CA THR A 477 22.09 12.89 -10.36
C THR A 477 21.41 13.95 -11.22
N GLU A 478 21.24 15.14 -10.67
CA GLU A 478 20.80 16.30 -11.44
C GLU A 478 21.95 16.80 -12.34
N ALA A 479 21.79 16.68 -13.66
CA ALA A 479 22.77 17.14 -14.63
C ALA A 479 22.06 17.60 -15.92
N PRO A 480 22.38 18.79 -16.47
CA PRO A 480 21.70 19.32 -17.66
C PRO A 480 21.79 18.44 -18.91
N ALA A 481 22.84 17.61 -19.01
CA ALA A 481 23.07 16.72 -20.15
C ALA A 481 22.23 15.43 -20.10
N LEU A 482 21.58 15.12 -18.98
CA LEU A 482 20.82 13.88 -18.81
C LEU A 482 19.35 14.06 -19.19
N PHE A 483 18.89 13.20 -20.10
CA PHE A 483 17.50 13.18 -20.58
C PHE A 483 16.62 12.12 -19.90
N PHE A 484 17.16 11.40 -18.92
CA PHE A 484 16.47 10.33 -18.18
C PHE A 484 16.81 10.40 -16.69
N ASP A 485 15.90 9.91 -15.85
CA ASP A 485 16.03 9.93 -14.39
C ASP A 485 16.61 8.62 -13.85
N SER A 486 16.23 7.49 -14.45
CA SER A 486 16.82 6.19 -14.15
C SER A 486 16.55 5.16 -15.24
N VAL A 487 17.35 4.10 -15.28
CA VAL A 487 17.13 2.92 -16.12
C VAL A 487 17.37 1.65 -15.31
N GLY A 488 16.41 0.73 -15.32
CA GLY A 488 16.48 -0.50 -14.53
C GLY A 488 15.94 -1.72 -15.26
N ASN A 489 16.62 -2.86 -15.12
CA ASN A 489 16.18 -4.15 -15.63
C ASN A 489 15.05 -4.69 -14.72
N VAL A 490 13.87 -4.88 -15.30
CA VAL A 490 12.64 -5.24 -14.59
C VAL A 490 12.20 -6.68 -14.86
N SER A 491 11.64 -7.31 -13.84
CA SER A 491 11.04 -8.64 -13.93
C SER A 491 9.54 -8.53 -14.21
N PRO A 492 8.94 -9.54 -14.87
CA PRO A 492 7.50 -9.58 -15.05
C PRO A 492 6.77 -9.68 -13.71
N VAL A 493 5.51 -9.25 -13.67
CA VAL A 493 4.66 -9.34 -12.47
C VAL A 493 4.36 -10.79 -12.08
N ASN A 494 4.35 -11.70 -13.06
CA ASN A 494 4.22 -13.14 -12.87
C ASN A 494 5.55 -13.82 -13.19
N ILE A 495 6.18 -14.43 -12.19
CA ILE A 495 7.51 -15.04 -12.32
C ILE A 495 7.34 -16.56 -12.46
N SER A 496 7.62 -17.07 -13.66
CA SER A 496 7.64 -18.52 -13.90
C SER A 496 8.77 -19.21 -13.12
N LYS A 497 8.61 -20.49 -12.77
CA LYS A 497 9.60 -21.27 -11.98
C LYS A 497 11.02 -21.29 -12.60
N GLY A 498 11.14 -21.14 -13.92
CA GLY A 498 12.42 -21.12 -14.64
C GLY A 498 12.96 -19.73 -14.95
N PHE A 499 12.30 -18.65 -14.51
CA PHE A 499 12.72 -17.30 -14.83
C PHE A 499 14.10 -16.99 -14.25
N LYS A 500 15.00 -16.52 -15.12
CA LYS A 500 16.29 -15.94 -14.75
C LYS A 500 16.35 -14.52 -15.27
N LYS A 501 16.86 -13.61 -14.45
CA LYS A 501 17.09 -12.24 -14.87
C LYS A 501 18.18 -12.24 -15.94
N LYS A 502 17.86 -11.68 -17.11
CA LYS A 502 18.76 -11.66 -18.25
C LYS A 502 19.94 -10.72 -17.97
N GLN A 503 21.13 -11.16 -18.34
CA GLN A 503 22.35 -10.35 -18.25
C GLN A 503 22.37 -9.26 -19.33
N PRO A 504 23.20 -8.22 -19.20
CA PRO A 504 23.28 -7.14 -20.20
C PRO A 504 23.65 -7.59 -21.62
N GLN A 505 24.26 -8.78 -21.77
CA GLN A 505 24.59 -9.34 -23.09
C GLN A 505 23.38 -9.95 -23.79
N GLU A 506 22.26 -10.12 -23.10
CA GLU A 506 21.00 -10.63 -23.63
C GLU A 506 19.96 -9.51 -23.72
N ALA A 507 19.02 -9.65 -24.66
CA ALA A 507 17.91 -8.72 -24.77
C ALA A 507 16.99 -8.83 -23.54
N ALA A 508 16.97 -7.80 -22.71
CA ALA A 508 16.19 -7.74 -21.48
C ALA A 508 15.09 -6.68 -21.56
N ILE A 509 14.24 -6.63 -20.54
CA ILE A 509 13.22 -5.60 -20.39
C ILE A 509 13.74 -4.54 -19.42
N TRP A 510 13.81 -3.31 -19.91
CA TRP A 510 14.31 -2.15 -19.19
C TRP A 510 13.19 -1.16 -18.98
N LYS A 511 13.06 -0.65 -17.75
CA LYS A 511 12.20 0.47 -17.40
C LYS A 511 13.06 1.72 -17.32
N VAL A 512 12.72 2.72 -18.13
CA VAL A 512 13.36 4.03 -18.12
C VAL A 512 12.35 5.05 -17.62
N PHE A 513 12.74 5.80 -16.60
CA PHE A 513 12.02 7.00 -16.17
C PHE A 513 12.65 8.22 -16.85
N SER A 514 11.84 9.11 -17.40
CA SER A 514 12.29 10.35 -18.02
C SER A 514 11.28 11.49 -17.85
N PRO A 515 11.72 12.76 -17.93
CA PRO A 515 10.83 13.91 -17.86
C PRO A 515 9.89 14.03 -19.08
N GLN A 516 10.29 13.46 -20.22
CA GLN A 516 9.58 13.50 -21.50
C GLN A 516 9.70 12.15 -22.22
N PRO A 517 8.82 11.83 -23.19
CA PRO A 517 8.95 10.63 -24.01
C PRO A 517 10.30 10.58 -24.73
N LEU A 518 11.00 9.44 -24.62
CA LEU A 518 12.33 9.27 -25.22
C LEU A 518 12.25 9.34 -26.74
N GLU A 519 13.00 10.26 -27.34
CA GLU A 519 13.10 10.35 -28.79
C GLU A 519 13.99 9.22 -29.34
N ARG A 520 13.98 9.06 -30.67
CA ARG A 520 14.81 8.05 -31.34
C ARG A 520 16.32 8.25 -31.06
N LYS A 521 16.77 9.49 -30.88
CA LYS A 521 18.17 9.81 -30.55
C LYS A 521 18.51 9.32 -29.14
N ASP A 522 17.63 9.57 -28.18
CA ASP A 522 17.77 9.19 -26.77
C ASP A 522 17.80 7.66 -26.61
N LEU A 523 16.89 6.97 -27.30
CA LEU A 523 16.85 5.51 -27.34
C LEU A 523 18.11 4.91 -27.95
N LYS A 524 18.67 5.51 -29.01
CA LYS A 524 19.94 5.06 -29.62
C LYS A 524 21.16 5.32 -28.74
N THR A 525 21.10 6.35 -27.89
CA THR A 525 22.13 6.61 -26.89
C THR A 525 22.09 5.55 -25.80
N LEU A 526 20.92 5.27 -25.22
CA LEU A 526 20.77 4.31 -24.11
C LEU A 526 20.81 2.84 -24.54
N PHE A 527 20.37 2.51 -25.75
CA PHE A 527 20.26 1.14 -26.22
C PHE A 527 21.02 0.93 -27.52
N LYS A 528 21.87 -0.11 -27.55
CA LYS A 528 22.59 -0.53 -28.77
C LYS A 528 21.60 -0.96 -29.85
N SER A 529 20.54 -1.66 -29.43
CA SER A 529 19.38 -1.99 -30.26
C SER A 529 18.19 -2.33 -29.37
N TYR A 530 16.97 -2.16 -29.89
CA TYR A 530 15.74 -2.51 -29.21
C TYR A 530 14.72 -3.07 -30.20
N TYR A 531 13.82 -3.91 -29.69
CA TYR A 531 12.74 -4.55 -30.45
C TYR A 531 11.41 -3.82 -30.30
N SER A 532 11.12 -3.31 -29.10
CA SER A 532 9.88 -2.58 -28.81
C SER A 532 10.06 -1.57 -27.69
N VAL A 533 9.23 -0.53 -27.72
CA VAL A 533 9.12 0.47 -26.65
C VAL A 533 7.64 0.68 -26.36
N GLN A 534 7.24 0.50 -25.10
CA GLN A 534 5.92 0.82 -24.60
C GLN A 534 6.04 2.04 -23.70
N VAL A 535 5.39 3.14 -24.08
CA VAL A 535 5.44 4.41 -23.35
C VAL A 535 4.17 4.56 -22.54
N THR A 536 4.31 5.00 -21.29
CA THR A 536 3.21 5.45 -20.45
C THR A 536 3.56 6.82 -19.91
N ASP A 537 2.70 7.80 -20.19
CA ASP A 537 2.82 9.17 -19.68
C ASP A 537 1.90 9.33 -18.47
N TRP A 538 2.50 9.64 -17.32
CA TRP A 538 1.78 9.84 -16.08
C TRP A 538 1.89 11.29 -15.63
N GLN A 539 0.77 11.91 -15.32
CA GLN A 539 0.73 13.01 -14.35
C GLN A 539 0.75 12.39 -12.96
N ALA A 540 1.94 11.91 -12.57
CA ALA A 540 2.11 10.96 -11.47
C ALA A 540 2.05 11.62 -10.10
N TYR A 541 2.51 12.85 -9.97
CA TYR A 541 2.72 13.50 -8.68
C TYR A 541 2.37 14.98 -8.75
N PRO A 542 1.98 15.63 -7.65
CA PRO A 542 2.03 17.07 -7.59
C PRO A 542 3.43 17.59 -7.96
N GLN A 543 3.48 18.71 -8.66
CA GLN A 543 4.69 19.50 -8.79
C GLN A 543 4.92 20.16 -7.43
N TYR A 544 5.73 19.53 -6.60
CA TYR A 544 5.92 19.95 -5.23
C TYR A 544 6.60 21.32 -5.17
N GLY A 545 6.16 22.16 -4.22
CA GLY A 545 6.57 23.57 -4.12
C GLY A 545 5.77 24.54 -4.99
N SER A 546 4.83 24.07 -5.82
CA SER A 546 3.94 24.94 -6.61
C SER A 546 2.84 25.61 -5.78
N THR A 547 2.58 25.15 -4.56
CA THR A 547 1.54 25.68 -3.67
C THR A 547 2.10 25.90 -2.26
N LYS A 548 1.52 26.86 -1.53
CA LYS A 548 1.92 27.20 -0.15
C LYS A 548 1.13 26.44 0.93
N HIS A 549 -0.04 25.91 0.57
CA HIS A 549 -0.98 25.28 1.50
C HIS A 549 -1.42 23.93 0.96
N LEU A 550 -1.65 22.98 1.87
CA LEU A 550 -2.18 21.68 1.53
C LEU A 550 -3.70 21.80 1.29
N PRO A 551 -4.25 21.14 0.26
CA PRO A 551 -5.70 21.12 0.05
C PRO A 551 -6.44 20.51 1.24
N SER A 552 -7.66 20.98 1.48
CA SER A 552 -8.55 20.40 2.50
C SER A 552 -9.02 19.00 2.10
N ILE A 553 -9.24 18.13 3.10
CA ILE A 553 -9.89 16.83 2.90
C ILE A 553 -11.40 17.03 2.76
N VAL A 554 -12.00 17.96 3.51
CA VAL A 554 -13.42 18.30 3.40
C VAL A 554 -13.58 19.44 2.40
N LEU A 555 -14.30 19.19 1.29
CA LEU A 555 -14.64 20.21 0.31
C LEU A 555 -15.97 20.90 0.65
N HIS A 556 -16.93 20.11 1.13
CA HIS A 556 -18.25 20.54 1.57
C HIS A 556 -18.80 19.50 2.55
N ASP A 557 -19.93 19.78 3.19
CA ASP A 557 -20.66 18.78 3.96
C ASP A 557 -20.94 17.54 3.09
N ASN A 558 -20.58 16.37 3.63
CA ASN A 558 -20.68 15.06 3.00
C ASN A 558 -19.92 14.94 1.65
N MET A 559 -18.97 15.85 1.37
CA MET A 559 -18.10 15.79 0.20
C MET A 559 -16.61 15.88 0.56
N TYR A 560 -15.86 14.85 0.17
CA TYR A 560 -14.47 14.65 0.60
C TYR A 560 -13.51 14.53 -0.59
N TYR A 561 -12.30 15.07 -0.44
CA TYR A 561 -11.22 15.01 -1.42
C TYR A 561 -10.05 14.18 -0.91
N LEU A 562 -9.88 12.99 -1.50
CA LEU A 562 -8.86 12.02 -1.12
C LEU A 562 -7.46 12.47 -1.54
N ASN A 563 -7.30 13.01 -2.75
CA ASN A 563 -5.97 13.34 -3.28
C ASN A 563 -5.36 14.60 -2.65
N SER A 564 -6.04 15.24 -1.69
CA SER A 564 -5.45 16.25 -0.80
C SER A 564 -4.17 15.75 -0.14
N ILE A 565 -4.14 14.47 0.29
CA ILE A 565 -2.98 13.85 0.93
C ILE A 565 -1.74 13.80 0.02
N GLU A 566 -1.93 13.75 -1.30
CA GLU A 566 -0.81 13.61 -2.26
C GLU A 566 0.11 14.82 -2.26
N TRP A 567 -0.43 15.99 -1.86
CA TRP A 567 0.31 17.24 -1.71
C TRP A 567 1.25 17.23 -0.50
N ALA A 568 0.96 16.42 0.52
CA ALA A 568 1.92 16.15 1.59
C ALA A 568 2.98 15.14 1.13
N ALA A 569 2.55 14.02 0.54
CA ALA A 569 3.39 13.07 -0.18
C ALA A 569 2.51 12.08 -0.94
N SER A 570 2.96 11.61 -2.11
CA SER A 570 2.23 10.64 -2.92
C SER A 570 2.88 9.26 -2.83
N ALA A 571 2.16 8.31 -2.24
CA ALA A 571 2.52 6.89 -2.21
C ALA A 571 1.25 6.05 -2.00
N MET A 572 1.32 4.74 -2.32
CA MET A 572 0.22 3.80 -2.06
C MET A 572 -0.24 3.83 -0.60
N GLU A 573 0.70 3.99 0.34
CA GLU A 573 0.41 4.12 1.77
C GLU A 573 -0.39 5.37 2.08
N MET A 574 0.07 6.52 1.59
CA MET A 574 -0.59 7.81 1.81
C MET A 574 -2.04 7.79 1.30
N SER A 575 -2.28 7.23 0.11
CA SER A 575 -3.64 7.08 -0.43
C SER A 575 -4.51 6.13 0.39
N SER A 576 -3.95 5.02 0.91
CA SER A 576 -4.71 4.06 1.73
C SER A 576 -5.02 4.61 3.12
N VAL A 577 -4.08 5.35 3.71
CA VAL A 577 -4.27 6.09 4.96
C VAL A 577 -5.37 7.14 4.80
N ALA A 578 -5.33 7.94 3.73
CA ALA A 578 -6.37 8.93 3.45
C ALA A 578 -7.73 8.29 3.18
N ALA A 579 -7.76 7.13 2.52
CA ALA A 579 -8.97 6.36 2.29
C ALA A 579 -9.65 5.94 3.61
N LYS A 580 -8.88 5.37 4.55
CA LYS A 580 -9.39 5.01 5.88
C LYS A 580 -9.83 6.24 6.67
N ASN A 581 -9.05 7.32 6.60
CA ASN A 581 -9.39 8.58 7.26
C ASN A 581 -10.74 9.14 6.77
N ILE A 582 -10.96 9.19 5.45
CA ILE A 582 -12.22 9.67 4.87
C ILE A 582 -13.39 8.78 5.24
N ALA A 583 -13.23 7.45 5.23
CA ALA A 583 -14.31 6.55 5.62
C ALA A 583 -14.73 6.74 7.08
N LEU A 584 -13.76 6.89 7.99
CA LEU A 584 -14.02 7.24 9.40
C LEU A 584 -14.66 8.63 9.53
N LEU A 585 -14.10 9.63 8.84
CA LEU A 585 -14.61 11.00 8.88
C LEU A 585 -16.06 11.09 8.40
N ALA A 586 -16.39 10.39 7.31
CA ALA A 586 -17.74 10.25 6.79
C ALA A 586 -18.66 9.58 7.80
N TYR A 587 -18.23 8.45 8.38
CA TYR A 587 -18.99 7.71 9.38
C TYR A 587 -19.29 8.54 10.64
N HIS A 588 -18.28 9.22 11.20
CA HIS A 588 -18.48 10.03 12.41
C HIS A 588 -19.35 11.26 12.16
N ARG A 589 -19.21 11.93 11.01
CA ARG A 589 -20.10 13.04 10.66
C ARG A 589 -21.54 12.57 10.44
N TRP A 590 -21.72 11.41 9.80
CA TRP A 590 -23.03 10.80 9.60
C TRP A 590 -23.72 10.49 10.93
N ASN A 591 -22.99 9.87 11.87
CA ASN A 591 -23.50 9.48 13.19
C ASN A 591 -23.41 10.58 14.26
N ARG A 592 -22.87 11.76 13.92
CA ARG A 592 -22.68 12.92 14.82
C ARG A 592 -21.71 12.70 15.98
N GLU A 593 -20.75 11.81 15.79
CA GLU A 593 -19.66 11.49 16.73
C GLU A 593 -18.48 12.46 16.51
N LEU A 594 -18.74 13.76 16.65
CA LEU A 594 -17.75 14.80 16.33
C LEU A 594 -16.52 14.77 17.24
N GLU A 595 -16.64 14.18 18.42
CA GLU A 595 -15.55 13.93 19.35
C GLU A 595 -14.46 13.02 18.76
N MET A 596 -14.76 12.21 17.75
CA MET A 596 -13.77 11.32 17.12
C MET A 596 -12.94 12.02 16.03
N ILE A 597 -13.19 13.30 15.78
CA ILE A 597 -12.57 14.09 14.71
C ILE A 597 -11.58 15.11 15.30
N ASP A 598 -10.39 15.21 14.71
CA ASP A 598 -9.36 16.21 15.03
C ASP A 598 -8.91 16.24 16.51
N GLN A 599 -8.90 15.08 17.20
CA GLN A 599 -8.41 15.00 18.57
C GLN A 599 -6.89 15.14 18.67
N LYS A 600 -6.44 16.27 19.25
CA LYS A 600 -5.01 16.62 19.39
C LYS A 600 -4.29 15.92 20.55
N GLU A 601 -5.01 15.42 21.55
CA GLU A 601 -4.41 14.95 22.83
C GLU A 601 -4.39 13.42 23.00
N PHE A 602 -4.80 12.66 21.99
CA PHE A 602 -4.99 11.21 22.12
C PHE A 602 -3.70 10.45 22.52
N ILE A 603 -2.54 10.79 21.94
CA ILE A 603 -1.28 10.12 22.30
C ILE A 603 -0.86 10.41 23.75
N HIS A 604 -1.19 11.60 24.27
CA HIS A 604 -0.98 11.90 25.67
C HIS A 604 -1.90 11.05 26.55
N LYS A 605 -3.18 10.90 26.17
CA LYS A 605 -4.16 10.06 26.88
C LYS A 605 -3.76 8.58 26.92
N ILE A 606 -3.36 7.99 25.78
CA ILE A 606 -2.89 6.60 25.72
C ILE A 606 -1.67 6.37 26.61
N LYS A 607 -0.70 7.31 26.62
CA LYS A 607 0.51 7.16 27.45
C LYS A 607 0.24 7.24 28.95
N THR A 608 -0.90 7.79 29.37
CA THR A 608 -1.33 7.86 30.77
C THR A 608 -2.32 6.75 31.15
N GLU A 609 -2.95 6.09 30.18
CA GLU A 609 -3.94 5.02 30.40
C GLU A 609 -3.35 3.60 30.26
N LEU A 610 -2.12 3.47 29.77
CA LEU A 610 -1.28 2.27 29.79
C LEU A 610 -0.13 2.44 30.77
#